data_AF-A0A7G2LX05-F1
#
_entry.id   AF-A0A7G2LX05-F1
#
_cell.length_a   1.000
_cell.length_b   1.000
_cell.length_c   1.000
_cell.angle_alpha   90.00
_cell.angle_beta   90.00
_cell.angle_gamma   90.00
#
_symmetry.space_group_name_H-M   'P 1'
#
loop_
_entity.id
_entity.type
_entity.pdbx_description
1 polymer ?
#
loop_
_entity_poly.entity_id
_entity_poly.type
_entity_poly.pdbx_seq_one_letter_code
_entity_poly.pdbx_strand_id
1 'polypeptide(L)'
;MARIDYFFATLSPYCYLAGNRLEEIAEKHGAEIVYKPFDIIAAFPRTGGMPPAERRPSRNEYRAQDLPPQARKLGLPFNLKPAHWPT
;
A
#
# COMPACT_ATOMS: atom_id res chain seq x y z
N MET A 1 -10.29 -3.83 -25.04
CA MET A 1 -10.39 -2.97 -23.84
C MET A 1 -9.16 -3.22 -22.99
N ALA A 2 -8.47 -2.17 -22.52
CA ALA A 2 -7.28 -2.37 -21.68
C ALA A 2 -7.69 -2.95 -20.31
N ARG A 3 -6.85 -3.81 -19.73
CA ARG A 3 -7.11 -4.46 -18.45
C ARG A 3 -5.94 -4.24 -17.51
N ILE A 4 -6.23 -3.88 -16.26
CA ILE A 4 -5.25 -3.66 -15.19
C ILE A 4 -5.48 -4.71 -14.11
N ASP A 5 -4.50 -5.57 -13.89
CA ASP A 5 -4.49 -6.49 -12.76
C ASP A 5 -3.97 -5.74 -11.52
N TYR A 6 -4.86 -5.50 -10.55
CA TYR A 6 -4.53 -4.76 -9.34
C TYR A 6 -4.29 -5.68 -8.16
N PHE A 7 -3.01 -5.94 -7.86
CA PHE A 7 -2.59 -6.67 -6.67
C PHE A 7 -2.54 -5.73 -5.47
N PHE A 8 -3.37 -5.98 -4.47
CA PHE A 8 -3.51 -5.08 -3.33
C PHE A 8 -3.58 -5.83 -2.00
N ALA A 9 -3.11 -5.17 -0.95
CA ALA A 9 -3.19 -5.66 0.42
C ALA A 9 -3.64 -4.51 1.31
N THR A 10 -4.78 -4.68 1.97
CA THR A 10 -5.35 -3.68 2.90
C THR A 10 -4.41 -3.33 4.06
N LEU A 11 -3.49 -4.24 4.40
CA LEU A 11 -2.43 -4.03 5.38
C LEU A 11 -1.40 -2.97 4.96
N SER A 12 -1.25 -2.73 3.66
CA SER A 12 -0.24 -1.80 3.13
C SER A 12 -0.71 -0.36 3.27
N PRO A 13 0.03 0.52 3.98
CA PRO A 13 -0.32 1.93 4.05
C PRO A 13 -0.23 2.60 2.67
N TYR A 14 0.61 2.12 1.76
CA TYR A 14 0.68 2.64 0.39
C TYR A 14 -0.55 2.26 -0.44
N CYS A 15 -1.18 1.12 -0.15
CA CYS A 15 -2.47 0.77 -0.74
C CYS A 15 -3.57 1.71 -0.23
N TYR A 16 -3.58 2.01 1.08
CA TYR A 16 -4.48 3.02 1.64
C TYR A 16 -4.27 4.39 1.00
N LEU A 17 -3.01 4.83 0.86
CA LEU A 17 -2.68 6.11 0.23
C LEU A 17 -3.03 6.13 -1.26
N ALA A 18 -3.04 5.00 -1.97
CA ALA A 18 -3.48 4.96 -3.36
C ALA A 18 -4.93 5.46 -3.52
N GLY A 19 -5.80 5.14 -2.55
CA GLY A 19 -7.21 5.52 -2.56
C GLY A 19 -7.92 4.94 -3.77
N ASN A 20 -8.83 5.73 -4.35
CA ASN A 20 -9.61 5.43 -5.55
C ASN A 20 -8.95 5.90 -6.86
N ARG A 21 -7.70 6.35 -6.82
CA ARG A 21 -7.05 6.98 -7.99
C ARG A 21 -6.85 6.01 -9.15
N LEU A 22 -6.71 4.71 -8.86
CA LEU A 22 -6.63 3.69 -9.92
C LEU A 22 -7.96 3.61 -10.68
N GLU A 23 -9.07 3.63 -9.96
CA GLU A 23 -10.44 3.61 -10.46
C GLU A 23 -10.74 4.84 -11.31
N GLU A 24 -10.35 6.03 -10.84
CA GLU A 24 -10.47 7.29 -11.59
C GLU A 24 -9.71 7.21 -12.93
N ILE A 25 -8.50 6.63 -12.93
CA ILE A 25 -7.70 6.44 -14.15
C ILE A 25 -8.38 5.42 -15.07
N ALA A 26 -8.85 4.30 -14.54
CA ALA A 26 -9.49 3.26 -15.33
C ALA A 26 -10.77 3.77 -16.00
N GLU A 27 -11.61 4.52 -15.26
CA GLU A 27 -12.81 5.16 -15.78
C GLU A 27 -12.48 6.14 -16.92
N LYS A 28 -11.51 7.04 -16.69
CA LYS A 28 -11.07 8.04 -17.68
C LYS A 28 -10.61 7.41 -18.99
N HIS A 29 -10.05 6.20 -18.95
CA HIS A 29 -9.47 5.53 -20.11
C HIS A 29 -10.28 4.33 -20.62
N GLY A 30 -11.46 4.06 -20.05
CA GLY A 30 -12.28 2.90 -20.40
C GLY A 30 -11.55 1.58 -20.20
N ALA A 31 -10.72 1.48 -19.16
CA ALA A 31 -10.01 0.26 -18.78
C ALA A 31 -10.79 -0.55 -17.74
N GLU A 32 -10.63 -1.87 -17.78
CA GLU A 32 -11.16 -2.78 -16.76
C GLU A 32 -10.13 -2.97 -15.64
N ILE A 33 -10.58 -2.98 -14.39
CA ILE A 33 -9.75 -3.35 -13.23
C ILE A 33 -10.14 -4.76 -12.79
N VAL A 34 -9.13 -5.64 -12.70
CA VAL A 34 -9.26 -6.96 -12.08
C VAL A 34 -8.56 -6.92 -10.73
N TYR A 35 -9.36 -6.86 -9.66
CA TYR A 35 -8.84 -6.83 -8.29
C TYR A 35 -8.30 -8.21 -7.89
N LYS A 36 -7.08 -8.22 -7.36
CA LYS A 36 -6.38 -9.42 -6.90
C LYS A 36 -5.90 -9.20 -5.47
N PRO A 37 -6.71 -9.53 -4.45
CA PRO A 37 -6.26 -9.50 -3.06
C PRO A 37 -4.99 -10.35 -2.90
N PHE A 38 -4.00 -9.78 -2.23
CA PHE A 38 -2.66 -10.33 -2.15
C PHE A 38 -2.20 -10.45 -0.70
N ASP A 39 -1.76 -11.64 -0.32
CA ASP A 39 -1.14 -11.88 0.98
C ASP A 39 0.30 -11.34 0.98
N ILE A 40 0.43 -10.08 1.39
CA ILE A 40 1.73 -9.41 1.46
C ILE A 40 2.64 -9.98 2.54
N ILE A 41 2.09 -10.60 3.60
CA ILE A 41 2.88 -11.20 4.67
C ILE A 41 3.55 -12.47 4.18
N ALA A 42 2.80 -13.36 3.54
CA ALA A 42 3.35 -14.58 2.95
C ALA A 42 4.33 -14.29 1.79
N ALA A 43 4.19 -13.13 1.12
CA ALA A 43 5.04 -12.76 0.00
C ALA A 43 6.48 -12.38 0.39
N PHE A 44 6.68 -11.79 1.58
CA PHE A 44 8.01 -11.36 2.03
C PHE A 44 9.05 -12.50 1.97
N PRO A 45 8.88 -13.62 2.69
CA PRO A 45 9.87 -14.70 2.66
C PRO A 45 10.01 -15.36 1.29
N ARG A 46 8.92 -15.40 0.48
CA ARG A 46 8.91 -16.00 -0.86
C ARG A 46 9.69 -15.21 -1.91
N THR A 47 9.93 -13.92 -1.65
CA THR A 47 10.58 -12.99 -2.58
C THR A 47 11.90 -12.45 -2.05
N GLY A 48 12.36 -12.92 -0.89
CA GLY A 48 13.55 -12.40 -0.20
C GLY A 48 13.33 -11.02 0.45
N GLY A 49 12.08 -10.57 0.56
CA GLY A 49 11.72 -9.34 1.27
C GLY A 49 11.63 -9.56 2.77
N MET A 50 11.87 -8.50 3.54
CA MET A 50 11.71 -8.52 5.00
C MET A 50 10.43 -7.76 5.42
N PRO A 51 9.59 -8.34 6.30
CA PRO A 51 8.47 -7.63 6.88
C PRO A 51 8.97 -6.48 7.76
N PRO A 52 8.17 -5.43 8.02
CA PRO A 52 8.65 -4.21 8.67
C PRO A 52 9.28 -4.42 10.05
N ALA A 53 8.80 -5.39 10.84
CA ALA A 53 9.37 -5.74 12.14
C ALA A 53 10.82 -6.24 12.05
N GLU A 54 11.20 -6.86 10.93
CA GLU A 54 12.53 -7.44 10.70
C GLU A 54 13.46 -6.50 9.90
N ARG A 55 12.94 -5.35 9.45
CA ARG A 55 13.75 -4.39 8.68
C ARG A 55 14.74 -3.65 9.59
N ARG A 56 15.90 -3.35 9.01
CA ARG A 56 16.93 -2.47 9.60
C ARG A 56 16.31 -1.12 10.04
N PRO A 57 16.66 -0.58 11.22
CA PRO A 57 16.01 0.61 11.79
C PRO A 57 15.91 1.81 10.84
N SER A 58 16.97 2.09 10.08
CA SER A 58 16.97 3.22 9.14
C SER A 58 15.90 3.11 8.03
N ARG A 59 15.50 1.89 7.63
CA ARG A 59 14.40 1.71 6.67
C ARG A 59 13.04 2.01 7.31
N ASN A 60 12.87 1.67 8.58
CA ASN A 60 11.66 1.96 9.32
C ASN A 60 11.54 3.45 9.65
N GLU A 61 12.66 4.10 9.99
CA GLU A 61 12.73 5.55 10.19
C GLU A 61 12.40 6.32 8.90
N TYR A 62 12.98 5.92 7.76
CA TYR A 62 12.65 6.55 6.49
C TYR A 62 11.17 6.38 6.14
N ARG A 63 10.62 5.17 6.31
CA ARG A 63 9.18 4.93 6.12
C ARG A 63 8.32 5.83 7.03
N ALA A 64 8.74 6.03 8.27
CA ALA A 64 8.06 6.91 9.23
C ALA A 64 8.12 8.40 8.85
N GLN A 65 9.15 8.81 8.09
CA GLN A 65 9.25 10.16 7.54
C GLN A 65 8.43 10.34 6.25
N ASP A 66 8.39 9.32 5.39
CA ASP A 66 7.70 9.39 4.09
C ASP A 66 6.17 9.31 4.22
N LEU A 67 5.63 8.39 5.03
CA LEU A 67 4.18 8.17 5.05
C LEU A 67 3.34 9.38 5.50
N PRO A 68 3.69 10.12 6.58
CA PRO A 68 2.89 11.27 7.03
C PRO A 68 2.75 12.41 6.02
N PRO A 69 3.82 12.94 5.37
CA PRO A 69 3.66 13.99 4.36
C PRO A 69 2.85 13.53 3.15
N GLN A 70 2.95 12.25 2.74
CA GLN A 70 2.13 11.72 1.65
C GLN A 70 0.65 11.72 2.01
N ALA A 71 0.29 11.26 3.21
CA ALA A 71 -1.08 11.32 3.72
C ALA A 71 -1.61 12.76 3.76
N ARG A 72 -0.81 13.71 4.28
CA ARG A 72 -1.18 15.13 4.29
C ARG A 72 -1.41 15.69 2.90
N LYS A 73 -0.52 15.38 1.95
CA LYS A 73 -0.65 15.81 0.54
C LYS A 73 -1.94 15.30 -0.09
N LEU A 74 -2.38 14.11 0.31
CA LEU A 74 -3.60 13.47 -0.19
C LEU A 74 -4.85 13.82 0.61
N GLY A 75 -4.73 14.59 1.69
CA GLY A 75 -5.86 14.93 2.58
C GLY A 75 -6.46 13.72 3.32
N LEU A 76 -5.69 12.63 3.48
CA LEU A 76 -6.18 11.38 4.08
C LEU A 76 -5.86 11.31 5.58
N PRO A 77 -6.81 10.89 6.43
CA PRO A 77 -6.53 10.65 7.85
C PRO A 77 -5.55 9.48 7.99
N PHE A 78 -4.48 9.69 8.75
CA PHE A 78 -3.42 8.68 8.82
C PHE A 78 -2.86 8.54 10.23
N ASN A 79 -2.87 7.31 10.74
CA ASN A 79 -2.21 6.92 11.98
C ASN A 79 -0.96 6.09 11.64
N LEU A 80 0.23 6.64 11.95
CA LEU A 80 1.50 5.97 11.68
C LEU A 80 1.71 4.71 12.54
N LYS A 81 1.11 4.65 13.73
CA LYS A 81 1.23 3.53 14.68
C LYS A 81 -0.15 3.08 15.17
N PRO A 82 -0.93 2.37 14.33
CA PRO A 82 -2.21 1.80 14.75
C PRO A 82 -2.01 0.74 15.85
N ALA A 83 -2.92 0.68 16.82
CA ALA A 83 -2.78 -0.16 18.02
C ALA A 83 -2.68 -1.68 17.73
N HIS A 84 -3.24 -2.15 16.61
CA HIS A 84 -3.31 -3.58 16.26
C HIS A 84 -2.62 -3.90 14.93
N TRP A 85 -1.73 -3.03 14.43
CA TRP A 85 -1.01 -3.35 13.19
C TRP A 85 0.27 -4.14 13.51
N PRO A 86 0.63 -5.23 12.80
CA PRO A 86 -0.04 -5.87 11.67
C PRO A 86 -0.70 -7.22 12.06
N THR A 87 -1.70 -7.23 12.95
CA THR A 87 -2.37 -8.47 13.38
C THR A 87 -3.11 -9.16 12.25
#